data_AF-A0AAV1CCB4-F1
#
_entry.id   AF-A0AAV1CCB4-F1
#
_cell.length_a   1.000
_cell.length_b   1.000
_cell.length_c   1.000
_cell.angle_alpha   90.00
_cell.angle_beta   90.00
_cell.angle_gamma   90.00
#
_symmetry.space_group_name_H-M   'P 1'
#
loop_
_entity.id
_entity.type
_entity.pdbx_description
1 polymer ?
#
loop_
_entity_poly.entity_id
_entity_poly.type
_entity_poly.pdbx_seq_one_letter_code
_entity_poly.pdbx_strand_id
1 'polypeptide(L)'
;MELGLGIPGDGRCLFRSVVHGACLRAGNPSPNEASERELADELRSKVADEFIKRRADTEWFVEGNFDTYVKQMRLPHTWGGEPELLMSCHVLQVPITVYMWDKKTNRLQIIAEYGGAEYGKENPVRVVYHGYGHYDALHTSSFGALHPKMYT
;
A
#
# COMPACT_ATOMS: atom_id res chain seq x y z
N MET A 1 -18.23 10.98 -0.51
CA MET A 1 -17.84 9.68 -1.09
C MET A 1 -16.59 9.25 -0.37
N GLU A 2 -16.71 8.26 0.52
CA GLU A 2 -15.57 7.55 1.07
C GLU A 2 -15.05 6.61 -0.03
N LEU A 3 -13.83 6.85 -0.48
CA LEU A 3 -13.19 6.05 -1.53
C LEU A 3 -12.40 4.88 -0.93
N GLY A 4 -12.13 4.96 0.37
CA GLY A 4 -11.49 3.93 1.18
C GLY A 4 -12.50 3.15 2.02
N LEU A 5 -12.02 2.11 2.69
CA LEU A 5 -12.81 1.19 3.51
C LEU A 5 -12.85 1.57 5.00
N GLY A 6 -12.22 2.68 5.38
CA GLY A 6 -12.20 3.16 6.77
C GLY A 6 -11.16 2.45 7.60
N ILE A 7 -9.93 2.32 7.08
CA ILE A 7 -8.82 1.68 7.79
C ILE A 7 -8.45 2.48 9.06
N PRO A 8 -8.26 1.84 10.23
CA PRO A 8 -7.89 2.56 11.45
C PRO A 8 -6.54 3.28 11.38
N GLY A 9 -6.47 4.49 11.94
CA GLY A 9 -5.25 5.29 12.08
C GLY A 9 -4.40 4.93 13.31
N ASP A 10 -4.08 3.64 13.52
CA ASP A 10 -3.38 3.13 14.71
C ASP A 10 -1.84 2.98 14.54
N GLY A 11 -1.30 3.53 13.45
CA GLY A 11 0.08 3.37 13.00
C GLY A 11 0.31 2.19 12.05
N ARG A 12 -0.69 1.33 11.82
CA ARG A 12 -0.63 0.22 10.84
C ARG A 12 -1.34 0.52 9.53
N CYS A 13 -1.93 1.70 9.37
CA CYS A 13 -2.84 2.01 8.26
C CYS A 13 -2.29 1.62 6.87
N LEU A 14 -1.01 1.88 6.61
CA LEU A 14 -0.36 1.45 5.36
C LEU A 14 -0.41 -0.07 5.17
N PHE A 15 0.10 -0.84 6.13
CA PHE A 15 0.16 -2.29 6.05
C PHE A 15 -1.24 -2.92 6.03
N ARG A 16 -2.18 -2.41 6.82
CA ARG A 16 -3.60 -2.81 6.79
C ARG A 16 -4.20 -2.57 5.40
N SER A 17 -3.95 -1.41 4.80
CA SER A 17 -4.42 -1.08 3.45
C SER A 17 -3.86 -2.01 2.38
N VAL A 18 -2.57 -2.35 2.49
CA VAL A 18 -1.91 -3.27 1.55
C VAL A 18 -2.44 -4.70 1.70
N VAL A 19 -2.57 -5.20 2.93
CA VAL A 19 -3.17 -6.53 3.20
C VAL A 19 -4.58 -6.60 2.66
N HIS A 20 -5.40 -5.60 2.97
CA HIS A 20 -6.77 -5.54 2.50
C HIS A 20 -6.84 -5.46 0.97
N GLY A 21 -6.01 -4.63 0.34
CA GLY A 21 -5.91 -4.55 -1.11
C GLY A 21 -5.45 -5.86 -1.76
N ALA A 22 -4.56 -6.61 -1.11
CA ALA A 22 -4.13 -7.94 -1.56
C ALA A 22 -5.27 -8.98 -1.47
N CYS A 23 -6.10 -8.94 -0.42
CA CYS A 23 -7.30 -9.77 -0.30
C CYS A 23 -8.30 -9.47 -1.44
N LEU A 24 -8.60 -8.20 -1.68
CA LEU A 24 -9.49 -7.77 -2.76
C LEU A 24 -8.97 -8.23 -4.13
N ARG A 25 -7.67 -8.08 -4.37
CA ARG A 25 -7.00 -8.53 -5.59
C ARG A 25 -7.15 -10.03 -5.81
N ALA A 26 -7.09 -10.82 -4.75
CA ALA A 26 -7.23 -12.28 -4.79
C ALA A 26 -8.70 -12.75 -4.90
N GLY A 27 -9.68 -11.84 -4.84
CA GLY A 27 -11.10 -12.19 -4.77
C GLY A 27 -11.53 -12.76 -3.42
N ASN A 28 -10.70 -12.60 -2.39
CA ASN A 28 -10.99 -13.04 -1.03
C ASN A 28 -11.85 -12.01 -0.30
N PRO A 29 -12.67 -12.44 0.67
CA PRO A 29 -13.37 -11.50 1.53
C PRO A 29 -12.39 -10.65 2.34
N SER A 30 -12.83 -9.44 2.69
CA SER A 30 -12.10 -8.57 3.62
C SER A 30 -11.81 -9.29 4.93
N PRO A 31 -10.57 -9.22 5.44
CA PRO A 31 -10.26 -9.74 6.77
C PRO A 31 -11.05 -8.98 7.84
N ASN A 32 -11.40 -9.65 8.93
CA ASN A 32 -11.90 -8.95 10.12
C ASN A 32 -10.76 -8.17 10.80
N GLU A 33 -11.11 -7.24 11.69
CA GLU A 33 -10.15 -6.33 12.33
C GLU A 33 -8.96 -7.04 12.99
N ALA A 34 -9.22 -8.16 13.68
CA ALA A 34 -8.19 -8.93 14.37
C ALA A 34 -7.21 -9.60 13.38
N SER A 35 -7.76 -10.22 12.34
CA SER A 35 -6.97 -10.88 11.29
C SER A 35 -6.20 -9.86 10.47
N GLU A 36 -6.81 -8.71 10.15
CA GLU A 36 -6.17 -7.62 9.44
C GLU A 36 -4.97 -7.07 10.23
N ARG A 37 -5.11 -6.93 11.55
CA ARG A 37 -4.02 -6.50 12.43
C ARG A 37 -2.85 -7.48 12.41
N GLU A 38 -3.13 -8.78 12.55
CA GLU A 38 -2.10 -9.81 12.55
C GLU A 38 -1.37 -9.90 11.20
N LEU A 39 -2.12 -9.88 10.10
CA LEU A 39 -1.57 -9.88 8.75
C LEU A 39 -0.75 -8.60 8.46
N ALA A 40 -1.19 -7.44 8.97
CA ALA A 40 -0.45 -6.19 8.84
C ALA A 40 0.88 -6.22 9.60
N ASP A 41 0.89 -6.78 10.81
CA ASP A 41 2.11 -6.94 11.62
C ASP A 41 3.06 -7.99 10.99
N GLU A 42 2.51 -9.05 10.41
CA GLU A 42 3.28 -10.04 9.65
C GLU A 42 3.92 -9.42 8.40
N LEU A 43 3.14 -8.68 7.60
CA LEU A 43 3.65 -7.98 6.41
C LEU A 43 4.74 -6.97 6.82
N ARG A 44 4.53 -6.21 7.89
CA ARG A 44 5.52 -5.27 8.44
C ARG A 44 6.83 -5.97 8.78
N SER A 45 6.78 -7.13 9.44
CA SER A 45 8.00 -7.90 9.74
C SER A 45 8.72 -8.33 8.46
N LYS A 46 7.97 -8.86 7.47
CA LYS A 46 8.53 -9.28 6.18
C LYS A 46 9.13 -8.11 5.39
N VAL A 47 8.52 -6.93 5.44
CA VAL A 47 9.05 -5.71 4.83
C VAL A 47 10.37 -5.31 5.47
N ALA A 48 10.47 -5.37 6.80
CA ALA A 48 11.74 -5.12 7.49
C ALA A 48 12.83 -6.14 7.12
N ASP A 49 12.47 -7.41 6.91
CA ASP A 49 13.40 -8.43 6.40
C ASP A 49 13.82 -8.16 4.95
N GLU A 50 12.89 -7.73 4.10
CA GLU A 50 13.16 -7.44 2.69
C GLU A 50 14.08 -6.21 2.54
N PHE A 51 13.96 -5.19 3.41
CA PHE A 51 14.94 -4.11 3.49
C PHE A 51 16.36 -4.63 3.72
N ILE A 52 16.55 -5.52 4.70
CA ILE A 52 17.88 -6.08 5.02
C ILE A 52 18.43 -6.85 3.81
N LYS A 53 17.58 -7.66 3.19
CA LYS A 53 17.93 -8.44 1.99
C LYS A 53 18.32 -7.55 0.80
N ARG A 54 17.71 -6.38 0.68
CA ARG A 54 17.92 -5.43 -0.42
C ARG A 54 18.74 -4.20 -0.02
N ARG A 55 19.48 -4.26 1.09
CA ARG A 55 20.16 -3.09 1.67
C ARG A 55 20.96 -2.28 0.65
N ALA A 56 21.69 -2.95 -0.25
CA ALA A 56 22.48 -2.31 -1.29
C ALA A 56 21.65 -1.38 -2.20
N ASP A 57 20.39 -1.72 -2.46
CA ASP A 57 19.49 -0.97 -3.32
C ASP A 57 18.64 0.05 -2.54
N THR A 58 18.48 -0.14 -1.23
CA THR A 58 17.51 0.61 -0.42
C THR A 58 18.11 1.60 0.57
N GLU A 59 19.33 1.38 1.05
CA GLU A 59 19.91 2.16 2.15
C GLU A 59 20.04 3.65 1.81
N TRP A 60 20.31 3.99 0.55
CA TRP A 60 20.54 5.37 0.13
C TRP A 60 19.29 6.26 0.15
N PHE A 61 18.08 5.68 0.08
CA PHE A 61 16.82 6.44 0.12
C PHE A 61 16.07 6.34 1.45
N VAL A 62 16.57 5.53 2.38
CA VAL A 62 16.02 5.46 3.74
C VAL A 62 16.57 6.64 4.55
N GLU A 63 15.68 7.36 5.24
CA GLU A 63 16.08 8.50 6.06
C GLU A 63 16.77 8.05 7.35
N GLY A 64 17.94 8.63 7.64
CA GLY A 64 18.69 8.39 8.87
C GLY A 64 19.55 7.12 8.82
N ASN A 65 19.78 6.52 9.99
CA ASN A 65 20.57 5.29 10.08
C ASN A 65 19.73 4.07 9.71
N PHE A 66 20.17 3.32 8.71
CA PHE A 66 19.44 2.16 8.17
C PHE A 66 19.07 1.12 9.23
N ASP A 67 20.01 0.71 10.07
CA ASP A 67 19.76 -0.33 11.08
C ASP A 67 18.75 0.14 12.13
N THR A 68 18.81 1.41 12.51
CA THR A 68 17.81 2.04 13.38
C THR A 68 16.45 2.10 12.71
N TYR A 69 16.40 2.52 11.45
CA TYR A 69 15.17 2.60 10.66
C TYR A 69 14.46 1.24 10.59
N VAL A 70 15.18 0.18 10.18
CA VAL A 70 14.62 -1.18 10.07
C VAL A 70 14.13 -1.69 11.43
N LYS A 71 14.87 -1.44 12.52
CA LYS A 71 14.44 -1.79 13.88
C LYS A 71 13.14 -1.08 14.26
N GLN A 72 13.04 0.23 13.98
CA GLN A 72 11.83 1.01 14.26
C GLN A 72 10.66 0.56 13.40
N MET A 73 10.89 0.21 12.13
CA MET A 73 9.84 -0.23 11.21
C MET A 73 9.13 -1.50 11.66
N ARG A 74 9.81 -2.37 12.42
CA ARG A 74 9.19 -3.55 13.04
C ARG A 74 8.18 -3.21 14.14
N LEU A 75 8.26 -2.01 14.73
CA LEU A 75 7.35 -1.63 15.80
C LEU A 75 5.96 -1.33 15.21
N PRO A 76 4.87 -1.87 15.79
CA PRO A 76 3.58 -1.82 15.12
C PRO A 76 2.96 -0.42 14.95
N HIS A 77 3.41 0.56 15.72
CA HIS A 77 2.91 1.93 15.68
C HIS A 77 3.78 2.87 14.81
N THR A 78 4.86 2.37 14.22
CA THR A 78 5.69 3.14 13.31
C THR A 78 4.97 3.30 11.98
N TRP A 79 4.84 4.54 11.51
CA TRP A 79 4.19 4.81 10.24
C TRP A 79 5.07 4.34 9.08
N GLY A 80 4.45 3.72 8.08
CA GLY A 80 5.12 3.40 6.82
C GLY A 80 4.90 4.51 5.78
N GLY A 81 5.68 4.47 4.72
CA GLY A 81 5.54 5.34 3.56
C GLY A 81 5.96 4.66 2.25
N GLU A 82 6.54 5.47 1.35
CA GLU A 82 6.99 5.01 0.04
C GLU A 82 8.03 3.88 0.09
N PRO A 83 9.05 3.91 0.99
CA PRO A 83 9.99 2.79 1.13
C PRO A 83 9.29 1.46 1.46
N GLU A 84 8.32 1.48 2.38
CA GLU A 84 7.56 0.29 2.78
C GLU A 84 6.66 -0.22 1.66
N LEU A 85 6.09 0.65 0.83
CA LEU A 85 5.29 0.25 -0.32
C LEU A 85 6.13 -0.46 -1.38
N LEU A 86 7.33 0.06 -1.66
CA LEU A 86 8.28 -0.61 -2.54
C LEU A 86 8.69 -1.98 -1.98
N MET A 87 9.02 -2.09 -0.70
CA MET A 87 9.35 -3.40 -0.12
C MET A 87 8.15 -4.34 -0.08
N SER A 88 6.94 -3.81 0.15
CA SER A 88 5.70 -4.60 0.13
C SER A 88 5.45 -5.20 -1.25
N CYS A 89 5.76 -4.50 -2.35
CA CYS A 89 5.63 -5.06 -3.70
C CYS A 89 6.55 -6.27 -3.90
N HIS A 90 7.77 -6.23 -3.34
CA HIS A 90 8.70 -7.36 -3.39
C HIS A 90 8.29 -8.53 -2.49
N VAL A 91 7.78 -8.26 -1.29
CA VAL A 91 7.28 -9.29 -0.36
C VAL A 91 6.09 -10.02 -0.96
N LEU A 92 5.15 -9.29 -1.56
CA LEU A 92 3.94 -9.84 -2.15
C LEU A 92 4.12 -10.32 -3.60
N GLN A 93 5.21 -9.92 -4.26
CA GLN A 93 5.51 -10.18 -5.68
C GLN A 93 4.38 -9.72 -6.63
N VAL A 94 3.82 -8.54 -6.35
CA VAL A 94 2.75 -7.93 -7.14
C VAL A 94 2.97 -6.43 -7.23
N PRO A 95 2.52 -5.75 -8.30
CA PRO A 95 2.61 -4.31 -8.38
C PRO A 95 1.68 -3.63 -7.37
N ILE A 96 2.07 -2.44 -6.91
CA ILE A 96 1.26 -1.58 -6.04
C ILE A 96 1.04 -0.23 -6.73
N THR A 97 -0.20 0.23 -6.76
CA THR A 97 -0.58 1.56 -7.27
C THR A 97 -1.17 2.40 -6.14
N VAL A 98 -0.61 3.58 -5.95
CA VAL A 98 -1.07 4.56 -4.96
C VAL A 98 -1.90 5.62 -5.66
N TYR A 99 -3.12 5.81 -5.17
CA TYR A 99 -4.03 6.84 -5.64
C TYR A 99 -4.15 7.98 -4.63
N MET A 100 -4.49 9.16 -5.09
CA MET A 100 -4.90 10.28 -4.25
C MET A 100 -6.08 11.00 -4.90
N TRP A 101 -7.00 11.50 -4.08
CA TRP A 101 -8.10 12.32 -4.58
C TRP A 101 -7.60 13.73 -4.90
N ASP A 102 -7.60 14.09 -6.17
CA ASP A 102 -7.34 15.46 -6.59
C ASP A 102 -8.60 16.31 -6.46
N LYS A 103 -8.60 17.22 -5.48
CA LYS A 103 -9.71 18.15 -5.22
C LYS A 103 -9.95 19.12 -6.38
N LYS A 104 -8.95 19.42 -7.22
CA LYS A 104 -9.09 20.36 -8.34
C LYS A 104 -9.85 19.71 -9.49
N THR A 105 -9.50 18.48 -9.84
CA THR A 105 -10.14 17.74 -10.93
C THR A 105 -11.32 16.88 -10.47
N ASN A 106 -11.53 16.76 -9.15
CA ASN A 106 -12.55 15.92 -8.52
C ASN A 106 -12.48 14.45 -8.98
N ARG A 107 -11.26 13.91 -9.05
CA ARG A 107 -10.95 12.57 -9.56
C ARG A 107 -9.84 11.89 -8.76
N LEU A 108 -9.86 10.56 -8.74
CA LEU A 108 -8.71 9.76 -8.30
C LEU A 108 -7.59 9.87 -9.34
N GLN A 109 -6.38 10.20 -8.89
CA GLN A 109 -5.18 10.21 -9.70
C GLN A 109 -4.15 9.24 -9.13
N ILE A 110 -3.41 8.58 -10.02
CA ILE A 110 -2.24 7.79 -9.63
C ILE A 110 -1.12 8.76 -9.27
N ILE A 111 -0.55 8.59 -8.08
CA ILE A 111 0.58 9.41 -7.60
C ILE A 111 1.89 8.63 -7.51
N ALA A 112 1.81 7.29 -7.42
CA ALA A 112 2.97 6.42 -7.41
C ALA A 112 2.61 5.00 -7.87
N GLU A 113 3.58 4.32 -8.48
CA GLU A 113 3.49 2.92 -8.89
C GLU A 113 4.79 2.20 -8.52
N TYR A 114 4.67 0.99 -7.98
CA TYR A 114 5.81 0.18 -7.53
C TYR A 114 5.74 -1.24 -8.11
N GLY A 115 6.91 -1.81 -8.44
CA GLY A 115 7.05 -3.20 -8.88
C GLY A 115 6.57 -3.49 -10.31
N GLY A 116 6.22 -2.46 -11.09
CA GLY A 116 5.67 -2.62 -12.43
C GLY A 116 6.63 -3.24 -13.45
N ALA A 117 7.95 -3.06 -13.26
CA ALA A 117 8.97 -3.62 -14.14
C ALA A 117 9.22 -5.11 -13.86
N GLU A 118 9.14 -5.53 -12.60
CA GLU A 118 9.46 -6.87 -12.13
C GLU A 118 8.24 -7.80 -12.11
N TYR A 119 7.06 -7.27 -11.77
CA TYR A 119 5.85 -8.06 -11.52
C TYR A 119 4.72 -7.76 -12.52
N GLY A 120 5.01 -6.96 -13.55
CA GLY A 120 4.02 -6.47 -14.51
C GLY A 120 3.13 -5.37 -13.93
N LYS A 121 2.21 -4.84 -14.75
CA LYS A 121 1.30 -3.74 -14.36
C LYS A 121 -0.15 -4.19 -14.14
N GLU A 122 -0.44 -5.45 -14.42
CA GLU A 122 -1.78 -5.99 -14.39
C GLU A 122 -2.24 -6.30 -12.97
N ASN A 123 -3.51 -5.98 -12.69
CA ASN A 123 -4.17 -6.23 -11.41
C ASN A 123 -3.32 -5.89 -10.15
N PRO A 124 -2.94 -4.61 -9.95
CA PRO A 124 -2.14 -4.22 -8.78
C PRO A 124 -2.94 -4.25 -7.48
N VAL A 125 -2.21 -4.29 -6.36
CA VAL A 125 -2.74 -3.86 -5.06
C VAL A 125 -2.95 -2.35 -5.12
N ARG A 126 -4.13 -1.88 -4.71
CA ARG A 126 -4.51 -0.47 -4.85
C ARG A 126 -4.78 0.12 -3.49
N VAL A 127 -4.07 1.22 -3.20
CA VAL A 127 -4.24 1.97 -1.95
C VAL A 127 -4.53 3.44 -2.26
N VAL A 128 -5.22 4.13 -1.38
CA VAL A 128 -5.44 5.58 -1.42
C VAL A 128 -4.64 6.24 -0.34
N TYR A 129 -3.90 7.30 -0.69
CA TYR A 129 -3.26 8.21 0.24
C TYR A 129 -4.13 9.46 0.43
N HIS A 130 -4.36 9.84 1.68
CA HIS A 130 -5.23 10.97 2.02
C HIS A 130 -4.51 12.32 2.16
N GLY A 131 -3.18 12.37 1.98
CA GLY A 131 -2.41 13.63 2.01
C GLY A 131 -1.94 14.10 3.38
N TYR A 132 -2.31 13.39 4.46
CA TYR A 132 -1.92 13.73 5.85
C TYR A 132 -1.28 12.54 6.59
N GLY A 133 -0.69 11.60 5.87
CA GLY A 133 -0.02 10.42 6.46
C GLY A 133 -0.90 9.18 6.61
N HIS A 134 -2.16 9.25 6.16
CA HIS A 134 -3.10 8.11 6.23
C HIS A 134 -3.26 7.42 4.87
N TYR A 135 -3.25 6.08 4.93
CA TYR A 135 -3.54 5.20 3.80
C TYR A 135 -4.81 4.40 4.07
N ASP A 136 -5.56 4.15 3.00
CA ASP A 136 -6.73 3.29 2.99
C ASP A 136 -6.67 2.31 1.79
N ALA A 137 -7.42 1.22 1.83
CA ALA A 137 -7.55 0.29 0.71
C ALA A 137 -8.57 0.81 -0.31
N LEU A 138 -8.21 0.81 -1.60
CA LEU A 138 -9.12 1.27 -2.64
C LEU A 138 -10.08 0.14 -3.05
N HIS A 139 -11.37 0.33 -2.80
CA HIS A 139 -12.38 -0.64 -3.22
C HIS A 139 -12.56 -0.65 -4.76
N THR A 140 -12.77 -1.84 -5.35
CA THR A 140 -12.85 -2.03 -6.81
C THR A 140 -14.04 -1.32 -7.44
N SER A 141 -15.14 -1.12 -6.69
CA SER A 141 -16.29 -0.33 -7.18
C SER A 141 -15.97 1.15 -7.43
N SER A 142 -14.88 1.68 -6.88
CA SER A 142 -14.42 3.06 -7.08
C SER A 142 -13.94 3.34 -8.51
N PHE A 143 -13.70 2.30 -9.33
CA PHE A 143 -13.40 2.44 -10.76
C PHE A 143 -14.65 2.46 -11.65
N GLY A 144 -15.83 2.13 -11.10
CA GLY A 144 -17.11 2.04 -11.85
C GLY A 144 -17.68 3.39 -12.32
N ALA A 145 -17.04 4.52 -11.99
CA ALA A 145 -17.41 5.84 -12.47
C ALA A 145 -16.54 6.34 -13.65
N LEU A 146 -15.58 5.55 -14.12
CA LEU A 146 -14.90 5.81 -15.39
C LEU A 146 -15.73 5.15 -16.51
N HIS A 147 -16.70 5.90 -17.02
CA HIS A 147 -17.45 5.54 -18.23
C HIS A 147 -16.49 4.97 -19.28
N PRO A 148 -16.72 3.75 -19.82
CA PRO A 148 -16.11 3.39 -21.06
C PRO A 148 -16.64 4.38 -22.09
N LYS A 149 -15.75 5.15 -22.73
CA LYS A 149 -16.11 5.81 -23.98
C LYS A 149 -16.52 4.70 -24.94
N MET A 150 -17.83 4.51 -25.12
CA MET A 150 -18.34 3.82 -26.28
C MET A 150 -17.92 4.67 -27.48
N TYR A 151 -16.89 4.22 -28.18
CA TYR A 151 -16.69 4.65 -29.55
C TYR A 151 -17.74 3.90 -30.38
N THR A 152 -18.76 4.64 -30.81
CA THR A 152 -19.64 4.28 -31.93
C THR A 152 -18.87 4.33 -33.23
#